data_AF-A0A925R7M9-F1
#
_entry.id   AF-A0A925R7M9-F1
#
_cell.length_a   1.000
_cell.length_b   1.000
_cell.length_c   1.000
_cell.angle_alpha   90.00
_cell.angle_beta   90.00
_cell.angle_gamma   90.00
#
_symmetry.space_group_name_H-M   'P 1'
#
loop_
_entity.id
_entity.type
_entity.pdbx_description
1 polymer ?
#
loop_
_entity_poly.entity_id
_entity_poly.type
_entity_poly.pdbx_seq_one_letter_code
_entity_poly.pdbx_strand_id
1 'polypeptide(L)' 'ISGIFTLEPGDVILTGTPAGVGPVRAGDVMEAGIETVGRLTVNVQ' A
#
# COMPACT_ATOMS: atom_id res chain seq x y z
N ILE A 1 -16.94 -6.85 1.02
CA ILE A 1 -16.99 -5.53 1.70
C ILE A 1 -18.21 -4.72 1.29
N SER A 2 -18.61 -4.77 0.02
CA SER A 2 -19.83 -4.14 -0.52
C SER A 2 -21.15 -4.57 0.14
N GLY A 3 -21.20 -5.75 0.78
CA GLY A 3 -22.34 -6.19 1.59
C GLY A 3 -22.40 -5.57 3.01
N ILE A 4 -21.43 -4.73 3.37
CA ILE A 4 -21.31 -4.07 4.67
C ILE A 4 -21.23 -2.54 4.49
N PHE A 5 -20.58 -2.08 3.41
CA PHE A 5 -20.44 -0.67 3.04
C PHE A 5 -20.78 -0.46 1.56
N THR A 6 -21.39 0.67 1.20
CA THR A 6 -21.51 1.08 -0.21
C THR A 6 -20.15 1.51 -0.73
N LEU A 7 -19.80 1.14 -1.97
CA LEU A 7 -18.58 1.56 -2.65
C LEU A 7 -18.90 2.62 -3.71
N GLU A 8 -18.09 3.66 -3.77
CA GLU A 8 -18.20 4.77 -4.71
C GLU A 8 -17.05 4.77 -5.74
N PRO A 9 -17.24 5.38 -6.93
CA PRO A 9 -16.17 5.51 -7.90
C PRO A 9 -14.95 6.25 -7.32
N GLY A 10 -13.79 5.60 -7.39
CA GLY A 10 -12.54 6.13 -6.83
C GLY A 10 -12.16 5.53 -5.48
N ASP A 11 -13.04 4.74 -4.86
CA ASP A 11 -12.69 4.03 -3.62
C ASP A 11 -11.55 3.03 -3.85
N VAL A 12 -10.62 2.98 -2.88
CA VAL A 12 -9.44 2.11 -2.91
C VAL A 12 -9.54 1.08 -1.79
N ILE A 13 -9.40 -0.19 -2.14
CA ILE A 13 -9.35 -1.30 -1.19
C ILE A 13 -7.90 -1.78 -1.06
N LEU A 14 -7.36 -1.70 0.15
CA LEU A 14 -6.04 -2.26 0.46
C LEU A 14 -6.20 -3.75 0.77
N THR A 15 -5.64 -4.62 -0.07
CA THR A 15 -5.82 -6.08 0.01
C THR A 15 -4.97 -6.76 1.08
N GLY A 16 -4.18 -5.98 1.81
CA GLY A 16 -3.22 -6.47 2.80
C GLY A 16 -1.79 -6.58 2.24
N THR A 17 -0.86 -6.85 3.15
CA THR A 17 0.58 -6.98 2.87
C THR A 17 1.01 -8.41 3.21
N PRO A 18 1.94 -9.03 2.46
CA PRO A 18 2.57 -10.28 2.89
C PRO A 18 3.25 -10.15 4.25
N ALA A 19 3.58 -11.30 4.86
CA ALA A 19 4.39 -11.32 6.06
C ALA A 19 5.80 -10.73 5.82
N GLY A 20 6.44 -10.24 6.88
CA GLY A 20 7.78 -9.64 6.82
C GLY A 20 7.83 -8.12 6.94
N VAL A 21 6.73 -7.48 7.36
CA VAL A 21 6.73 -6.04 7.68
C VAL A 21 7.62 -5.75 8.89
N GLY A 22 8.25 -4.58 8.89
CA GLY A 22 9.17 -4.12 9.94
C GLY A 22 9.06 -2.62 10.21
N PRO A 23 9.79 -2.10 11.22
CA PRO A 23 9.75 -0.69 11.57
C PRO A 23 10.34 0.18 10.46
N VAL A 24 9.74 1.36 10.28
CA VAL A 24 10.17 2.42 9.36
C VAL A 24 10.76 3.57 10.20
N ARG A 25 11.87 4.15 9.75
CA ARG A 25 12.59 5.23 10.42
C ARG A 25 12.74 6.46 9.52
N ALA A 26 12.91 7.62 10.13
CA ALA A 26 13.19 8.87 9.41
C ALA A 26 14.48 8.72 8.59
N GLY A 27 14.46 9.18 7.34
CA GLY A 27 15.54 9.01 6.38
C GLY A 27 15.50 7.71 5.57
N ASP A 28 14.60 6.77 5.87
CA ASP A 28 14.44 5.56 5.06
C ASP A 28 13.87 5.89 3.66
N VAL A 29 14.25 5.09 2.66
CA VAL A 29 13.60 5.06 1.35
C VAL A 29 12.86 3.75 1.23
N MET A 30 11.52 3.82 1.20
CA MET A 30 10.67 2.66 1.04
C MET A 30 10.35 2.42 -0.43
N GLU A 31 10.52 1.18 -0.87
CA GLU A 31 10.10 0.72 -2.19
C GLU A 31 8.99 -0.33 -2.07
N ALA A 32 7.94 -0.16 -2.86
CA ALA A 32 6.88 -1.13 -3.04
C ALA A 32 6.64 -1.36 -4.53
N GLY A 33 6.10 -2.52 -4.89
CA GLY A 33 5.71 -2.75 -6.28
C GLY A 33 4.98 -4.05 -6.51
N ILE A 34 4.25 -4.07 -7.60
CA ILE A 34 3.59 -5.25 -8.16
C ILE A 34 4.07 -5.34 -9.60
N GLU A 35 4.60 -6.51 -9.99
CA GLU A 35 5.31 -6.73 -11.26
C GLU A 35 4.60 -6.14 -12.48
N THR A 36 3.28 -6.32 -12.58
CA THR A 36 2.46 -5.90 -13.72
C THR A 36 1.77 -4.55 -13.54
N VAL A 37 1.91 -3.89 -12.38
CA VAL A 37 1.22 -2.63 -12.06
C VAL A 37 2.21 -1.47 -12.00
N GLY A 38 3.35 -1.66 -11.34
CA GLY A 38 4.38 -0.64 -11.22
C GLY A 38 5.14 -0.66 -9.90
N ARG A 39 5.98 0.36 -9.72
CA ARG A 39 6.82 0.59 -8.54
C ARG A 39 6.44 1.92 -7.89
N LEU A 40 6.49 1.96 -6.58
CA LEU A 40 6.27 3.13 -5.74
C LEU A 40 7.49 3.32 -4.85
N THR A 41 8.05 4.53 -4.84
CA THR A 41 9.13 4.92 -3.95
C THR A 41 8.67 6.05 -3.05
N VAL A 42 8.90 5.93 -1.74
CA VAL A 42 8.53 6.94 -0.74
C VAL A 42 9.75 7.27 0.10
N ASN A 43 10.11 8.55 0.16
CA ASN A 43 11.15 9.04 1.05
C ASN A 43 10.53 9.38 2.41
N VAL A 44 11.03 8.77 3.48
CA VAL A 44 10.56 9.02 4.85
C VAL A 44 11.32 10.21 5.41
N GLN A 45 10.60 11.21 5.89
CA GLN A 45 11.16 12.46 6.43
C GLN A 45 11.03 12.50 7.95
#